data_AF-A0A4Z2F256-F1
#
_entry.id   AF-A0A4Z2F256-F1
#
_cell.length_a   1.000
_cell.length_b   1.000
_cell.length_c   1.000
_cell.angle_alpha   90.00
_cell.angle_beta   90.00
_cell.angle_gamma   90.00
#
_symmetry.space_group_name_H-M   'P 1'
#
loop_
_entity.id
_entity.type
_entity.pdbx_description
1 polymer ?
#
loop_
_entity_poly.entity_id
_entity_poly.type
_entity_poly.pdbx_seq_one_letter_code
_entity_poly.pdbx_strand_id
1 'polypeptide(L)'
;MSGYKRMRRQHQKQLIALENKLKAEMDEHRLKLQKEVETQANNAYIELEKLAKRHAAHADKEMKTALTDEKKFQQQIAAQQKKELTTFLDNQKKQYKLCKEKIKEEMNEDYSTPKKEKQERLSKHKENMQHSQAEEEAQLLAQQRVFYDRNCRAFKRKVTMKRHDLEQEQIREELNKKKTQKEMEHAMLTRHDESMQELEYRQLKVLQKLRMDLILLQHQTELDNQIEYNNRRERELRRKHVLELRQQPKNLKMEVTPKAEHKAVLKALKDEQTRKLAILAEQYEQSINEMMASQAVSGGGLILRGGVII
;
A
#
# COMPACT_ATOMS: atom_id res chain seq x y z
N MET A 1 -50.38 24.20 -2.45
CA MET A 1 -49.41 23.68 -3.44
C MET A 1 -48.05 24.39 -3.47
N SER A 2 -47.94 25.71 -3.24
CA SER A 2 -46.63 26.41 -3.29
C SER A 2 -45.63 25.93 -2.21
N GLY A 3 -46.09 25.66 -0.99
CA GLY A 3 -45.23 25.22 0.13
C GLY A 3 -44.55 23.86 -0.08
N TYR A 4 -45.30 22.86 -0.55
CA TYR A 4 -44.76 21.51 -0.81
C TYR A 4 -43.67 21.52 -1.90
N LYS A 5 -43.87 22.26 -2.99
CA LYS A 5 -42.87 22.41 -4.05
C LYS A 5 -41.58 23.07 -3.55
N ARG A 6 -41.69 24.03 -2.62
CA ARG A 6 -40.53 24.66 -1.97
C ARG A 6 -39.79 23.67 -1.07
N MET A 7 -40.51 22.89 -0.27
CA MET A 7 -39.94 21.84 0.58
C MET A 7 -39.17 20.81 -0.26
N ARG A 8 -39.74 20.31 -1.37
CA ARG A 8 -39.06 19.36 -2.27
C ARG A 8 -37.75 19.90 -2.85
N ARG A 9 -37.72 21.18 -3.24
CA ARG A 9 -36.48 21.86 -3.68
C ARG A 9 -35.45 21.97 -2.56
N GLN A 10 -35.90 22.22 -1.32
CA GLN A 10 -35.02 22.26 -0.15
C GLN A 10 -34.43 20.88 0.16
N HIS A 11 -35.22 19.81 0.10
CA HIS A 11 -34.73 18.43 0.26
C HIS A 11 -33.65 18.09 -0.78
N GLN A 12 -33.89 18.44 -2.05
CA GLN A 12 -32.89 18.25 -3.11
C GLN A 12 -31.61 19.05 -2.85
N LYS A 13 -31.73 20.30 -2.39
CA LYS A 13 -30.57 21.12 -2.03
C LYS A 13 -29.78 20.52 -0.86
N GLN A 14 -30.46 19.94 0.14
CA GLN A 14 -29.81 19.28 1.28
C GLN A 14 -29.04 18.03 0.84
N LEU A 15 -29.60 17.22 -0.06
CA LEU A 15 -28.92 16.04 -0.62
C LEU A 15 -27.67 16.44 -1.39
N ILE A 16 -27.77 17.40 -2.31
CA ILE A 16 -26.62 17.90 -3.09
C ILE A 16 -25.54 18.47 -2.17
N ALA A 17 -25.93 19.24 -1.15
CA ALA A 17 -24.98 19.81 -0.19
C ALA A 17 -24.24 18.72 0.60
N LEU A 18 -24.95 17.66 1.02
CA LEU A 18 -24.33 16.53 1.69
C LEU A 18 -23.40 15.76 0.74
N GLU A 19 -23.87 15.42 -0.47
CA GLU A 19 -23.07 14.69 -1.47
C GLU A 19 -21.76 15.43 -1.81
N ASN A 20 -21.81 16.75 -1.98
CA ASN A 20 -20.61 17.57 -2.20
C ASN A 20 -19.67 17.57 -0.99
N LYS A 21 -20.21 17.60 0.24
CA LYS A 21 -19.41 17.53 1.46
C LYS A 21 -18.68 16.18 1.60
N LEU A 22 -19.40 15.08 1.35
CA LEU A 22 -18.85 13.73 1.39
C LEU A 22 -17.78 13.55 0.30
N LYS A 23 -18.00 14.10 -0.90
CA LYS A 23 -17.00 14.11 -1.97
C LYS A 23 -15.72 14.84 -1.56
N ALA A 24 -15.84 16.04 -0.98
CA ALA A 24 -14.68 16.80 -0.51
C ALA A 24 -13.89 16.04 0.57
N GLU A 25 -14.60 15.38 1.50
CA GLU A 25 -13.97 14.54 2.53
C GLU A 25 -13.24 13.33 1.93
N MET A 26 -13.82 12.67 0.92
CA MET A 26 -13.16 11.57 0.18
C MET A 26 -11.89 12.05 -0.54
N ASP A 27 -11.96 13.21 -1.19
CA ASP A 27 -10.81 13.77 -1.92
C ASP A 27 -9.69 14.18 -0.95
N GLU A 28 -10.02 14.73 0.21
CA GLU A 28 -9.05 15.03 1.27
C GLU A 28 -8.39 13.76 1.81
N HIS A 29 -9.17 12.71 2.07
CA HIS A 29 -8.65 11.42 2.53
C HIS A 29 -7.71 10.78 1.50
N ARG A 30 -8.11 10.74 0.23
CA ARG A 30 -7.26 10.27 -0.89
C ARG A 30 -5.94 11.03 -0.97
N LEU A 31 -5.98 12.35 -0.83
CA LEU A 31 -4.78 13.18 -0.85
C LEU A 31 -3.86 12.88 0.34
N LYS A 32 -4.40 12.60 1.53
CA LYS A 32 -3.61 12.18 2.70
C LYS A 32 -2.92 10.84 2.44
N LEU A 33 -3.65 9.85 1.95
CA LEU A 33 -3.09 8.53 1.61
C LEU A 33 -1.99 8.64 0.54
N GLN A 34 -2.21 9.45 -0.49
CA GLN A 34 -1.20 9.70 -1.53
C GLN A 34 0.10 10.27 -0.94
N LYS A 35 -0.01 11.27 -0.05
CA LYS A 35 1.16 11.86 0.62
C LYS A 35 1.91 10.85 1.49
N GLU A 36 1.19 9.94 2.17
CA GLU A 36 1.81 8.88 2.96
C GLU A 36 2.62 7.92 2.06
N VAL A 37 2.07 7.54 0.90
CA VAL A 37 2.77 6.69 -0.08
C VAL A 37 4.02 7.40 -0.61
N GLU A 38 3.90 8.66 -1.01
CA GLU A 38 5.04 9.47 -1.50
C GLU A 38 6.13 9.62 -0.43
N THR A 39 5.72 9.89 0.81
CA THR A 39 6.65 10.01 1.95
C THR A 39 7.38 8.68 2.19
N GLN A 40 6.67 7.56 2.14
CA GLN A 40 7.31 6.26 2.29
C GLN A 40 8.24 5.93 1.12
N ALA A 41 7.83 6.18 -0.13
CA ALA A 41 8.69 5.96 -1.29
C ALA A 41 10.00 6.76 -1.18
N ASN A 42 9.91 8.03 -0.77
CA ASN A 42 11.08 8.88 -0.55
C ASN A 42 11.98 8.35 0.58
N ASN A 43 11.41 7.93 1.70
CA ASN A 43 12.16 7.34 2.80
C ASN A 43 12.86 6.03 2.38
N ALA A 44 12.17 5.17 1.64
CA ALA A 44 12.73 3.94 1.12
C ALA A 44 13.91 4.20 0.16
N TYR A 45 13.77 5.19 -0.72
CA TYR A 45 14.83 5.62 -1.63
C TYR A 45 16.07 6.11 -0.86
N ILE A 46 15.89 7.00 0.11
CA ILE A 46 16.98 7.54 0.93
C ILE A 46 17.70 6.42 1.69
N GLU A 47 16.96 5.48 2.27
CA GLU A 47 17.53 4.35 3.00
C GLU A 47 18.34 3.39 2.10
N LEU A 48 17.85 3.13 0.88
CA LEU A 48 18.60 2.32 -0.10
C LEU A 48 19.86 3.04 -0.58
N GLU A 49 19.78 4.35 -0.81
CA GLU A 49 20.95 5.14 -1.21
C GLU A 49 22.02 5.17 -0.10
N LYS A 50 21.61 5.33 1.16
CA LYS A 50 22.52 5.24 2.31
C LYS A 50 23.17 3.87 2.41
N LEU A 51 22.42 2.80 2.19
CA LEU A 51 22.95 1.43 2.21
C LEU A 51 23.99 1.21 1.09
N ALA A 52 23.67 1.63 -0.14
CA ALA A 52 24.59 1.54 -1.26
C ALA A 52 25.89 2.32 -1.03
N LYS A 53 25.80 3.54 -0.47
CA LYS A 53 26.98 4.34 -0.10
C LYS A 53 27.83 3.64 0.98
N ARG A 54 27.20 3.00 1.96
CA ARG A 54 27.90 2.21 2.98
C ARG A 54 28.62 1.01 2.36
N HIS A 55 27.97 0.28 1.47
CA HIS A 55 28.57 -0.86 0.75
C HIS A 55 29.78 -0.44 -0.07
N ALA A 56 29.67 0.64 -0.83
CA ALA A 56 30.77 1.20 -1.62
C ALA A 56 31.96 1.61 -0.74
N ALA A 57 31.71 2.33 0.36
CA ALA A 57 32.76 2.76 1.28
C ALA A 57 33.47 1.56 1.95
N HIS A 58 32.73 0.51 2.30
CA HIS A 58 33.29 -0.71 2.87
C HIS A 58 34.15 -1.46 1.84
N ALA A 59 33.65 -1.62 0.61
CA ALA A 59 34.39 -2.27 -0.48
C ALA A 59 35.70 -1.54 -0.79
N ASP A 60 35.68 -0.21 -0.86
CA ASP A 60 36.88 0.61 -1.06
C ASP A 60 37.91 0.46 0.07
N LYS A 61 37.43 0.40 1.31
CA LYS A 61 38.29 0.18 2.49
C LYS A 61 38.95 -1.20 2.42
N GLU A 62 38.19 -2.25 2.14
CA GLU A 62 38.72 -3.60 2.03
C GLU A 62 39.70 -3.74 0.86
N MET A 63 39.44 -3.10 -0.27
CA MET A 63 40.36 -3.07 -1.41
C MET A 63 41.70 -2.43 -1.03
N LYS A 64 41.69 -1.28 -0.34
CA LYS A 64 42.92 -0.59 0.11
C LYS A 64 43.70 -1.42 1.12
N THR A 65 43.01 -2.07 2.06
CA THR A 65 43.63 -2.98 3.03
C THR A 65 44.29 -4.16 2.32
N ALA A 66 43.57 -4.82 1.40
CA ALA A 66 44.08 -5.95 0.65
C ALA A 66 45.33 -5.62 -0.19
N LEU A 67 45.35 -4.44 -0.84
CA LEU A 67 46.53 -3.96 -1.57
C LEU A 67 47.74 -3.70 -0.65
N THR A 68 47.49 -3.18 0.54
CA THR A 68 48.54 -2.92 1.53
C THR A 68 49.13 -4.22 2.05
N ASP A 69 48.26 -5.19 2.37
CA ASP A 69 48.66 -6.50 2.85
C ASP A 69 49.38 -7.31 1.76
N GLU A 70 48.97 -7.18 0.49
CA GLU A 70 49.67 -7.79 -0.64
C GLU A 70 51.11 -7.27 -0.75
N LYS A 71 51.30 -5.95 -0.64
CA LYS A 71 52.65 -5.34 -0.67
C LYS A 71 53.52 -5.83 0.48
N LYS A 72 52.98 -5.87 1.70
CA LYS A 72 53.70 -6.39 2.88
C LYS A 72 54.09 -7.85 2.70
N PHE A 73 53.17 -8.67 2.20
CA PHE A 73 53.41 -10.08 1.92
C PHE A 73 54.52 -10.28 0.87
N GLN A 74 54.46 -9.52 -0.24
CA GLN A 74 55.51 -9.56 -1.28
C GLN A 74 56.88 -9.11 -0.74
N GLN A 75 56.92 -8.04 0.06
CA GLN A 75 58.15 -7.58 0.71
C GLN A 75 58.74 -8.62 1.66
N GLN A 76 57.89 -9.31 2.43
CA GLN A 76 58.34 -10.37 3.34
C GLN A 76 58.99 -11.53 2.57
N ILE A 77 58.39 -11.97 1.46
CA ILE A 77 58.98 -13.00 0.60
C ILE A 77 60.31 -12.53 0.02
N ALA A 78 60.37 -11.32 -0.52
CA ALA A 78 61.59 -10.77 -1.11
C ALA A 78 62.73 -10.63 -0.08
N ALA A 79 62.41 -10.19 1.15
CA ALA A 79 63.37 -10.10 2.24
C ALA A 79 63.94 -11.47 2.62
N GLN A 80 63.07 -12.49 2.69
CA GLN A 80 63.48 -13.87 2.97
C GLN A 80 64.37 -14.43 1.86
N GLN A 81 63.97 -14.27 0.59
CA GLN A 81 64.75 -14.71 -0.58
C GLN A 81 66.12 -14.06 -0.64
N LYS A 82 66.21 -12.76 -0.34
CA LYS A 82 67.48 -12.02 -0.26
C LYS A 82 68.39 -12.58 0.83
N LYS A 83 67.83 -12.89 2.00
CA LYS A 83 68.59 -13.47 3.13
C LYS A 83 69.12 -14.86 2.79
N GLU A 84 68.30 -15.70 2.18
CA GLU A 84 68.68 -17.04 1.72
C GLU A 84 69.78 -16.97 0.65
N LEU A 85 69.62 -16.11 -0.36
CA LEU A 85 70.61 -15.92 -1.42
C LEU A 85 71.95 -15.42 -0.87
N THR A 86 71.92 -14.44 0.03
CA THR A 86 73.14 -13.93 0.69
C THR A 86 73.86 -15.05 1.44
N THR A 87 73.11 -15.83 2.23
CA THR A 87 73.65 -16.97 2.99
C THR A 87 74.24 -18.04 2.06
N PHE A 88 73.55 -18.32 0.95
CA PHE A 88 73.98 -19.28 -0.07
C PHE A 88 75.30 -18.86 -0.72
N LEU A 89 75.40 -17.62 -1.19
CA LEU A 89 76.61 -17.07 -1.82
C LEU A 89 77.80 -17.05 -0.86
N ASP A 90 77.58 -16.72 0.42
CA ASP A 90 78.64 -16.74 1.42
C ASP A 90 79.13 -18.17 1.70
N ASN A 91 78.23 -19.16 1.70
CA ASN A 91 78.62 -20.56 1.81
C ASN A 91 79.40 -21.02 0.57
N GLN A 92 78.94 -20.66 -0.63
CA GLN A 92 79.59 -20.97 -1.89
C GLN A 92 81.03 -20.44 -1.95
N LYS A 93 81.26 -19.20 -1.51
CA LYS A 93 82.61 -18.61 -1.39
C LYS A 93 83.51 -19.38 -0.43
N LYS A 94 82.97 -19.85 0.71
CA LYS A 94 83.73 -20.68 1.68
C LYS A 94 84.10 -22.03 1.08
N GLN A 95 83.17 -22.71 0.42
CA GLN A 95 83.40 -24.00 -0.24
C GLN A 95 84.40 -23.88 -1.39
N TYR A 96 84.31 -22.82 -2.19
CA TYR A 96 85.27 -22.54 -3.27
C TYR A 96 86.70 -22.42 -2.72
N LYS A 97 86.89 -21.68 -1.61
CA LYS A 97 88.20 -21.55 -0.96
C LYS A 97 88.73 -22.91 -0.49
N LEU A 98 87.91 -23.69 0.22
CA LEU A 98 88.30 -25.01 0.73
C LEU A 98 88.67 -25.99 -0.40
N CYS A 99 87.82 -26.12 -1.42
CA CYS A 99 88.09 -27.02 -2.55
C CYS A 99 89.31 -26.57 -3.35
N LYS A 100 89.48 -25.25 -3.57
CA LYS A 100 90.66 -24.71 -4.26
C LYS A 100 91.97 -25.03 -3.53
N GLU A 101 92.00 -24.97 -2.20
CA GLU A 101 93.21 -25.34 -1.44
C GLU A 101 93.46 -26.86 -1.48
N LYS A 102 92.44 -27.70 -1.30
CA LYS A 102 92.57 -29.17 -1.44
C LYS A 102 93.15 -29.60 -2.79
N ILE A 103 92.66 -29.03 -3.89
CA ILE A 103 93.13 -29.36 -5.24
C ILE A 103 94.61 -28.95 -5.42
N LYS A 104 95.03 -27.82 -4.82
CA LYS A 104 96.45 -27.42 -4.85
C LYS A 104 97.32 -28.38 -4.03
N GLU A 105 96.84 -28.84 -2.88
CA GLU A 105 97.53 -29.83 -2.04
C GLU A 105 97.69 -31.15 -2.80
N GLU A 106 96.61 -31.71 -3.35
CA GLU A 106 96.63 -32.93 -4.18
C GLU A 106 97.59 -32.81 -5.39
N MET A 107 97.61 -31.65 -6.05
CA MET A 107 98.52 -31.40 -7.19
C MET A 107 100.00 -31.22 -6.76
N ASN A 108 100.27 -30.84 -5.52
CA ASN A 108 101.64 -30.71 -4.99
C ASN A 108 102.24 -32.08 -4.63
N GLU A 109 101.42 -33.08 -4.31
CA GLU A 109 101.85 -34.45 -3.99
C GLU A 109 102.23 -35.30 -5.22
N ASP A 110 101.81 -34.89 -6.41
CA ASP A 110 102.03 -35.64 -7.66
C ASP A 110 103.35 -35.25 -8.35
N TYR A 111 104.50 -35.84 -7.97
CA TYR A 111 105.83 -35.42 -8.46
C TYR A 111 106.12 -35.70 -9.94
N SER A 112 105.31 -36.51 -10.63
CA SER A 112 105.59 -36.98 -11.99
C SER A 112 104.96 -36.13 -13.11
N THR A 113 104.01 -35.26 -12.79
CA THR A 113 103.26 -34.48 -13.80
C THR A 113 103.96 -33.15 -14.17
N PRO A 114 104.14 -32.84 -15.46
CA PRO A 114 104.74 -31.58 -15.91
C PRO A 114 103.99 -30.33 -15.42
N LYS A 115 104.74 -29.28 -15.08
CA LYS A 115 104.20 -28.02 -14.51
C LYS A 115 103.10 -27.36 -15.35
N LYS A 116 103.19 -27.46 -16.68
CA LYS A 116 102.20 -26.91 -17.63
C LYS A 116 100.87 -27.65 -17.56
N GLU A 117 100.90 -28.99 -17.49
CA GLU A 117 99.69 -29.81 -17.32
C GLU A 117 99.02 -29.59 -15.96
N LYS A 118 99.80 -29.48 -14.88
CA LYS A 118 99.25 -29.17 -13.55
C LYS A 118 98.50 -27.85 -13.54
N GLN A 119 99.03 -26.84 -14.23
CA GLN A 119 98.40 -25.52 -14.33
C GLN A 119 97.12 -25.54 -15.16
N GLU A 120 97.11 -26.26 -16.27
CA GLU A 120 95.91 -26.44 -17.11
C GLU A 120 94.82 -27.22 -16.38
N ARG A 121 95.17 -28.32 -15.69
CA ARG A 121 94.22 -29.08 -14.85
C ARG A 121 93.63 -28.22 -13.74
N LEU A 122 94.44 -27.44 -13.03
CA LEU A 122 93.97 -26.51 -12.01
C LEU A 122 93.04 -25.42 -12.57
N SER A 123 93.30 -24.95 -13.80
CA SER A 123 92.43 -23.99 -14.49
C SER A 123 91.07 -24.61 -14.80
N LYS A 124 91.07 -25.79 -15.43
CA LYS A 124 89.85 -26.53 -15.78
C LYS A 124 89.00 -26.86 -14.55
N HIS A 125 89.65 -27.21 -13.43
CA HIS A 125 88.94 -27.50 -12.19
C HIS A 125 88.27 -26.26 -11.58
N LYS A 126 88.90 -25.08 -11.67
CA LYS A 126 88.28 -23.82 -11.24
C LYS A 126 87.10 -23.42 -12.13
N GLU A 127 87.23 -23.56 -13.45
CA GLU A 127 86.14 -23.29 -14.39
C GLU A 127 84.94 -24.22 -14.12
N ASN A 128 85.18 -25.53 -13.96
CA ASN A 128 84.12 -26.49 -13.64
C ASN A 128 83.42 -26.14 -12.33
N MET A 129 84.18 -25.78 -11.28
CA MET A 129 83.57 -25.36 -10.01
C MET A 129 82.75 -24.08 -10.16
N GLN A 130 83.25 -23.08 -10.88
CA GLN A 130 82.51 -21.83 -11.11
C GLN A 130 81.24 -22.08 -11.94
N HIS A 131 81.30 -22.97 -12.92
CA HIS A 131 80.13 -23.35 -13.72
C HIS A 131 79.07 -24.06 -12.87
N SER A 132 79.47 -25.07 -12.08
CA SER A 132 78.58 -25.76 -11.14
C SER A 132 77.96 -24.79 -10.13
N GLN A 133 78.74 -23.84 -9.63
CA GLN A 133 78.28 -22.79 -8.71
C GLN A 133 77.24 -21.85 -9.36
N ALA A 134 77.46 -21.47 -10.61
CA ALA A 134 76.51 -20.67 -11.37
C ALA A 134 75.22 -21.44 -11.67
N GLU A 135 75.31 -22.74 -11.96
CA GLU A 135 74.13 -23.61 -12.15
C GLU A 135 73.31 -23.75 -10.86
N GLU A 136 73.95 -23.99 -9.72
CA GLU A 136 73.26 -24.07 -8.43
C GLU A 136 72.60 -22.74 -8.03
N GLU A 137 73.27 -21.60 -8.27
CA GLU A 137 72.68 -20.28 -8.06
C GLU A 137 71.46 -20.06 -8.95
N ALA A 138 71.56 -20.41 -10.24
CA ALA A 138 70.44 -20.32 -11.17
C ALA A 138 69.26 -21.21 -10.74
N GLN A 139 69.54 -22.41 -10.22
CA GLN A 139 68.51 -23.30 -9.66
C GLN A 139 67.84 -22.71 -8.42
N LEU A 140 68.60 -22.13 -7.49
CA LEU A 140 68.04 -21.46 -6.31
C LEU A 140 67.12 -20.30 -6.72
N LEU A 141 67.58 -19.43 -7.64
CA LEU A 141 66.78 -18.31 -8.14
C LEU A 141 65.51 -18.78 -8.85
N ALA A 142 65.60 -19.87 -9.64
CA ALA A 142 64.43 -20.47 -10.28
C ALA A 142 63.41 -21.00 -9.24
N GLN A 143 63.88 -21.68 -8.19
CA GLN A 143 63.02 -22.15 -7.09
C GLN A 143 62.37 -21.00 -6.35
N GLN A 144 63.13 -19.93 -6.04
CA GLN A 144 62.61 -18.72 -5.42
C GLN A 144 61.51 -18.07 -6.26
N ARG A 145 61.70 -17.98 -7.59
CA ARG A 145 60.69 -17.44 -8.51
C ARG A 145 59.40 -18.26 -8.49
N VAL A 146 59.49 -19.58 -8.57
CA VAL A 146 58.32 -20.48 -8.53
C VAL A 146 57.60 -20.38 -7.17
N PHE A 147 58.36 -20.30 -6.07
CA PHE A 147 57.81 -20.10 -4.74
C PHE A 147 57.05 -18.77 -4.63
N TYR A 148 57.64 -17.67 -5.11
CA TYR A 148 56.99 -16.35 -5.13
C TYR A 148 55.68 -16.40 -5.93
N ASP A 149 55.72 -16.88 -7.17
CA ASP A 149 54.54 -16.93 -8.04
C ASP A 149 53.40 -17.77 -7.45
N ARG A 150 53.74 -18.94 -6.88
CA ARG A 150 52.75 -19.81 -6.21
C ARG A 150 52.09 -19.11 -5.02
N ASN A 151 52.89 -18.46 -4.17
CA ASN A 151 52.40 -17.79 -2.97
C ASN A 151 51.58 -16.54 -3.30
N CYS A 152 52.02 -15.72 -4.27
CA CYS A 152 51.26 -14.57 -4.74
C CYS A 152 49.91 -14.99 -5.33
N ARG A 153 49.86 -16.05 -6.13
CA ARG A 153 48.60 -16.61 -6.64
C ARG A 153 47.70 -17.10 -5.51
N ALA A 154 48.26 -17.79 -4.50
CA ALA A 154 47.50 -18.26 -3.35
C ALA A 154 46.93 -17.09 -2.53
N PHE A 155 47.71 -16.03 -2.31
CA PHE A 155 47.26 -14.82 -1.62
C PHE A 155 46.12 -14.14 -2.38
N LYS A 156 46.30 -13.89 -3.69
CA LYS A 156 45.27 -13.29 -4.55
C LYS A 156 43.97 -14.09 -4.55
N ARG A 157 44.04 -15.42 -4.59
CA ARG A 157 42.85 -16.28 -4.45
C ARG A 157 42.13 -16.06 -3.12
N LYS A 158 42.86 -16.05 -2.00
CA LYS A 158 42.27 -15.80 -0.67
C LYS A 158 41.57 -14.44 -0.59
N VAL A 159 42.19 -13.38 -1.13
CA VAL A 159 41.59 -12.04 -1.18
C VAL A 159 40.33 -12.03 -2.04
N THR A 160 40.38 -12.68 -3.21
CA THR A 160 39.23 -12.75 -4.13
C THR A 160 38.05 -13.47 -3.49
N MET A 161 38.30 -14.58 -2.78
CA MET A 161 37.27 -15.31 -2.05
C MET A 161 36.64 -14.45 -0.95
N LYS A 162 37.44 -13.79 -0.11
CA LYS A 162 36.93 -12.87 0.92
C LYS A 162 36.09 -11.74 0.34
N ARG A 163 36.52 -11.15 -0.78
CA ARG A 163 35.75 -10.12 -1.48
C ARG A 163 34.42 -10.66 -1.96
N HIS A 164 34.42 -11.86 -2.54
CA HIS A 164 33.20 -12.51 -2.97
C HIS A 164 32.24 -12.80 -1.81
N ASP A 165 32.74 -13.30 -0.67
CA ASP A 165 31.93 -13.54 0.52
C ASP A 165 31.26 -12.24 1.02
N LEU A 166 32.03 -11.15 1.06
CA LEU A 166 31.52 -9.82 1.39
C LEU A 166 30.45 -9.33 0.40
N GLU A 167 30.68 -9.49 -0.91
CA GLU A 167 29.70 -9.15 -1.96
C GLU A 167 28.39 -9.95 -1.76
N GLN A 168 28.48 -11.23 -1.40
CA GLN A 168 27.30 -12.05 -1.10
C GLN A 168 26.54 -11.57 0.15
N GLU A 169 27.25 -11.18 1.21
CA GLU A 169 26.64 -10.59 2.41
C GLU A 169 25.91 -9.28 2.08
N GLN A 170 26.53 -8.40 1.30
CA GLN A 170 25.94 -7.13 0.85
C GLN A 170 24.67 -7.36 0.02
N ILE A 171 24.69 -8.32 -0.91
CA ILE A 171 23.51 -8.69 -1.71
C ILE A 171 22.37 -9.19 -0.81
N ARG A 172 22.68 -10.02 0.19
CA ARG A 172 21.68 -10.51 1.16
C ARG A 172 21.10 -9.37 1.99
N GLU A 173 21.92 -8.43 2.44
CA GLU A 173 21.46 -7.24 3.18
C GLU A 173 20.53 -6.37 2.31
N GLU A 174 20.89 -6.10 1.05
CA GLU A 174 20.05 -5.36 0.10
C GLU A 174 18.73 -6.06 -0.17
N LEU A 175 18.75 -7.39 -0.37
CA LEU A 175 17.55 -8.18 -0.59
C LEU A 175 16.62 -8.13 0.63
N ASN A 176 17.17 -8.28 1.83
CA ASN A 176 16.41 -8.21 3.08
C ASN A 176 15.81 -6.80 3.29
N LYS A 177 16.56 -5.74 2.98
CA LYS A 177 16.06 -4.36 3.06
C LYS A 177 14.92 -4.12 2.06
N LYS A 178 15.05 -4.59 0.81
CA LYS A 178 13.97 -4.51 -0.19
C LYS A 178 12.75 -5.33 0.20
N LYS A 179 12.96 -6.51 0.79
CA LYS A 179 11.87 -7.36 1.29
C LYS A 179 11.07 -6.66 2.39
N THR A 180 11.75 -6.12 3.41
CA THR A 180 11.08 -5.40 4.50
C THR A 180 10.36 -4.13 4.01
N GLN A 181 10.91 -3.44 3.02
CA GLN A 181 10.22 -2.33 2.35
C GLN A 181 8.92 -2.79 1.66
N LYS A 182 8.96 -3.91 0.93
CA LYS A 182 7.76 -4.48 0.28
C LYS A 182 6.70 -4.92 1.29
N GLU A 183 7.11 -5.55 2.39
CA GLU A 183 6.19 -5.93 3.47
C GLU A 183 5.52 -4.69 4.09
N MET A 184 6.29 -3.61 4.31
CA MET A 184 5.75 -2.34 4.80
C MET A 184 4.80 -1.67 3.79
N GLU A 185 5.12 -1.70 2.50
CA GLU A 185 4.23 -1.21 1.42
C GLU A 185 2.90 -1.98 1.41
N HIS A 186 2.95 -3.31 1.47
CA HIS A 186 1.74 -4.13 1.52
C HIS A 186 0.89 -3.82 2.76
N ALA A 187 1.50 -3.77 3.94
CA ALA A 187 0.80 -3.42 5.18
C ALA A 187 0.23 -2.00 5.17
N MET A 188 0.88 -1.06 4.48
CA MET A 188 0.34 0.29 4.26
C MET A 188 -0.89 0.25 3.36
N LEU A 189 -0.82 -0.45 2.22
CA LEU A 189 -1.94 -0.54 1.27
C LEU A 189 -3.17 -1.20 1.89
N THR A 190 -3.00 -2.25 2.70
CA THR A 190 -4.13 -2.86 3.44
C THR A 190 -4.80 -1.85 4.36
N ARG A 191 -4.02 -1.09 5.15
CA ARG A 191 -4.56 -0.06 6.05
C ARG A 191 -5.23 1.09 5.29
N HIS A 192 -4.71 1.45 4.13
CA HIS A 192 -5.27 2.48 3.25
C HIS A 192 -6.64 2.04 2.72
N ASP A 193 -6.75 0.79 2.23
CA ASP A 193 -8.00 0.20 1.77
C ASP A 193 -9.03 0.11 2.90
N GLU A 194 -8.65 -0.42 4.07
CA GLU A 194 -9.51 -0.47 5.26
C GLU A 194 -10.03 0.92 5.66
N SER A 195 -9.15 1.92 5.70
CA SER A 195 -9.54 3.29 6.05
C SER A 195 -10.49 3.92 5.01
N MET A 196 -10.29 3.61 3.73
CA MET A 196 -11.16 4.07 2.64
C MET A 196 -12.55 3.44 2.74
N GLN A 197 -12.60 2.12 2.95
CA GLN A 197 -13.85 1.38 3.12
C GLN A 197 -14.64 1.84 4.36
N GLU A 198 -13.96 2.09 5.48
CA GLU A 198 -14.59 2.63 6.69
C GLU A 198 -15.21 4.01 6.44
N LEU A 199 -14.52 4.87 5.69
CA LEU A 199 -15.03 6.18 5.31
C LEU A 199 -16.26 6.04 4.40
N GLU A 200 -16.16 5.24 3.33
CA GLU A 200 -17.27 5.00 2.41
C GLU A 200 -18.51 4.44 3.12
N TYR A 201 -18.33 3.48 4.03
CA TYR A 201 -19.42 2.92 4.82
C TYR A 201 -20.08 3.97 5.71
N ARG A 202 -19.27 4.82 6.38
CA ARG A 202 -19.76 5.93 7.20
C ARG A 202 -20.56 6.93 6.35
N GLN A 203 -20.03 7.32 5.20
CA GLN A 203 -20.67 8.27 4.29
C GLN A 203 -21.98 7.72 3.74
N LEU A 204 -22.00 6.45 3.32
CA LEU A 204 -23.19 5.75 2.85
C LEU A 204 -24.28 5.74 3.91
N LYS A 205 -23.92 5.41 5.17
CA LYS A 205 -24.86 5.41 6.29
C LYS A 205 -25.47 6.79 6.54
N VAL A 206 -24.68 7.86 6.48
CA VAL A 206 -25.16 9.24 6.65
C VAL A 206 -26.08 9.64 5.49
N LEU A 207 -25.72 9.32 4.25
CA LEU A 207 -26.51 9.63 3.06
C LEU A 207 -27.86 8.88 3.07
N GLN A 208 -27.85 7.59 3.39
CA GLN A 208 -29.06 6.78 3.51
C GLN A 208 -29.98 7.28 4.62
N LYS A 209 -29.42 7.64 5.78
CA LYS A 209 -30.20 8.23 6.87
C LYS A 209 -30.88 9.53 6.43
N LEU A 210 -30.15 10.46 5.82
CA LEU A 210 -30.77 11.71 5.33
C LEU A 210 -31.84 11.42 4.28
N ARG A 211 -31.59 10.52 3.33
CA ARG A 211 -32.60 10.14 2.32
C ARG A 211 -33.87 9.60 2.97
N MET A 212 -33.74 8.72 3.96
CA MET A 212 -34.88 8.16 4.69
C MET A 212 -35.64 9.26 5.45
N ASP A 213 -34.95 10.12 6.19
CA ASP A 213 -35.55 11.21 6.96
C ASP A 213 -36.34 12.17 6.03
N LEU A 214 -35.79 12.49 4.86
CA LEU A 214 -36.45 13.34 3.87
C LEU A 214 -37.67 12.69 3.22
N ILE A 215 -37.63 11.38 2.96
CA ILE A 215 -38.77 10.62 2.44
C ILE A 215 -39.90 10.56 3.47
N LEU A 216 -39.57 10.25 4.73
CA LEU A 216 -40.54 10.21 5.82
C LEU A 216 -41.21 11.58 6.01
N LEU A 217 -40.43 12.66 6.04
CA LEU A 217 -40.97 14.03 6.14
C LEU A 217 -41.82 14.40 4.93
N GLN A 218 -41.43 13.97 3.73
CA GLN A 218 -42.22 14.19 2.53
C GLN A 218 -43.59 13.50 2.61
N HIS A 219 -43.63 12.21 2.98
CA HIS A 219 -44.87 11.46 3.14
C HIS A 219 -45.76 12.05 4.24
N GLN A 220 -45.18 12.45 5.38
CA GLN A 220 -45.93 13.11 6.45
C GLN A 220 -46.58 14.41 5.95
N THR A 221 -45.82 15.23 5.21
CA THR A 221 -46.33 16.47 4.64
C THR A 221 -47.46 16.20 3.61
N GLU A 222 -47.36 15.14 2.82
CA GLU A 222 -48.41 14.73 1.88
C GLU A 222 -49.69 14.31 2.60
N LEU A 223 -49.55 13.52 3.67
CA LEU A 223 -50.66 13.10 4.53
C LEU A 223 -51.37 14.30 5.17
N ASP A 224 -50.60 15.22 5.76
CA ASP A 224 -51.15 16.44 6.38
C ASP A 224 -51.92 17.29 5.36
N ASN A 225 -51.38 17.45 4.14
CA ASN A 225 -52.05 18.16 3.06
C ASN A 225 -53.37 17.48 2.65
N GLN A 226 -53.43 16.15 2.61
CA GLN A 226 -54.65 15.40 2.29
C GLN A 226 -55.71 15.58 3.39
N ILE A 227 -55.32 15.48 4.67
CA ILE A 227 -56.20 15.70 5.81
C ILE A 227 -56.79 17.11 5.76
N GLU A 228 -55.95 18.14 5.55
CA GLU A 228 -56.40 19.52 5.42
C GLU A 228 -57.34 19.74 4.24
N TYR A 229 -57.10 19.08 3.11
CA TYR A 229 -57.97 19.15 1.93
C TYR A 229 -59.35 18.53 2.23
N ASN A 230 -59.36 17.33 2.80
CA ASN A 230 -60.60 16.63 3.18
C ASN A 230 -61.41 17.45 4.19
N ASN A 231 -60.77 17.95 5.25
CA ASN A 231 -61.41 18.81 6.26
C ASN A 231 -61.95 20.12 5.68
N ARG A 232 -61.31 20.69 4.65
CA ARG A 232 -61.84 21.86 3.94
C ARG A 232 -63.07 21.51 3.11
N ARG A 233 -62.98 20.44 2.32
CA ARG A 233 -64.06 19.96 1.46
C ARG A 233 -65.30 19.54 2.25
N GLU A 234 -65.10 18.89 3.39
CA GLU A 234 -66.18 18.53 4.31
C GLU A 234 -66.88 19.79 4.87
N ARG A 235 -66.12 20.79 5.30
CA ARG A 235 -66.69 22.07 5.76
C ARG A 235 -67.48 22.78 4.66
N GLU A 236 -67.01 22.75 3.42
CA GLU A 236 -67.73 23.31 2.27
C GLU A 236 -69.03 22.55 1.98
N LEU A 237 -69.01 21.22 2.00
CA LEU A 237 -70.18 20.37 1.85
C LEU A 237 -71.22 20.64 2.95
N ARG A 238 -70.79 20.67 4.22
CA ARG A 238 -71.64 21.02 5.36
C ARG A 238 -72.27 22.41 5.17
N ARG A 239 -71.51 23.41 4.73
CA ARG A 239 -72.03 24.76 4.44
C ARG A 239 -73.06 24.76 3.30
N LYS A 240 -72.81 24.04 2.20
CA LYS A 240 -73.77 23.91 1.08
C LYS A 240 -75.07 23.26 1.54
N HIS A 241 -74.98 22.15 2.27
CA HIS A 241 -76.15 21.46 2.80
C HIS A 241 -77.00 22.36 3.72
N VAL A 242 -76.37 23.11 4.62
CA VAL A 242 -77.06 24.09 5.46
C VAL A 242 -77.76 25.18 4.64
N LEU A 243 -77.11 25.68 3.57
CA LEU A 243 -77.71 26.68 2.68
C LEU A 243 -78.89 26.11 1.88
N GLU A 244 -78.80 24.88 1.37
CA GLU A 244 -79.88 24.21 0.65
C GLU A 244 -81.10 23.95 1.54
N LEU A 245 -80.90 23.46 2.77
CA LEU A 245 -81.98 23.28 3.75
C LEU A 245 -82.70 24.60 4.07
N ARG A 246 -81.96 25.72 4.11
CA ARG A 246 -82.53 27.05 4.32
C ARG A 246 -83.36 27.56 3.14
N GLN A 247 -83.07 27.11 1.91
CA GLN A 247 -83.78 27.52 0.69
C GLN A 247 -85.01 26.65 0.37
N GLN A 248 -85.00 25.36 0.74
CA GLN A 248 -86.09 24.43 0.41
C GLN A 248 -87.49 24.80 0.92
N PRO A 249 -87.72 25.37 2.12
CA PRO A 249 -89.09 25.63 2.56
C PRO A 249 -89.76 26.86 1.92
N LYS A 250 -89.05 27.68 1.12
CA LYS A 250 -89.59 28.97 0.66
C LYS A 250 -90.11 28.98 -0.78
N ASN A 251 -89.59 28.15 -1.69
CA ASN A 251 -89.70 28.48 -3.12
C ASN A 251 -90.71 27.65 -3.93
N LEU A 252 -91.20 26.49 -3.47
CA LEU A 252 -92.01 25.62 -4.35
C LEU A 252 -93.49 25.40 -3.98
N LYS A 253 -93.94 25.62 -2.74
CA LYS A 253 -95.37 25.43 -2.39
C LYS A 253 -96.10 26.70 -1.95
N MET A 254 -95.38 27.79 -1.64
CA MET A 254 -96.00 29.05 -1.20
C MET A 254 -96.51 29.93 -2.34
N GLU A 255 -96.13 29.66 -3.58
CA GLU A 255 -96.55 30.46 -4.75
C GLU A 255 -97.93 30.03 -5.28
N VAL A 256 -98.41 28.83 -4.91
CA VAL A 256 -99.62 28.20 -5.48
C VAL A 256 -100.69 27.90 -4.41
N THR A 257 -100.50 28.32 -3.16
CA THR A 257 -101.45 28.02 -2.07
C THR A 257 -102.11 29.29 -1.50
N PRO A 258 -103.40 29.25 -1.11
CA PRO A 258 -104.06 30.39 -0.48
C PRO A 258 -103.43 30.73 0.88
N LYS A 259 -103.30 32.03 1.21
CA LYS A 259 -102.67 32.52 2.46
C LYS A 259 -103.23 31.88 3.75
N ALA A 260 -104.49 31.44 3.75
CA ALA A 260 -105.14 30.77 4.88
C ALA A 260 -104.56 29.37 5.18
N GLU A 261 -104.03 28.68 4.16
CA GLU A 261 -103.52 27.32 4.27
C GLU A 261 -101.99 27.24 4.40
N HIS A 262 -101.29 28.36 4.18
CA HIS A 262 -99.84 28.47 4.29
C HIS A 262 -99.29 27.91 5.59
N LYS A 263 -99.97 28.13 6.73
CA LYS A 263 -99.51 27.64 8.04
C LYS A 263 -99.55 26.10 8.13
N ALA A 264 -100.58 25.48 7.57
CA ALA A 264 -100.72 24.02 7.54
C ALA A 264 -99.73 23.39 6.55
N VAL A 265 -99.59 23.99 5.36
CA VAL A 265 -98.64 23.55 4.33
C VAL A 265 -97.19 23.67 4.82
N LEU A 266 -96.83 24.75 5.51
CA LEU A 266 -95.52 24.93 6.13
C LEU A 266 -95.25 23.89 7.23
N LYS A 267 -96.25 23.53 8.04
CA LYS A 267 -96.11 22.50 9.06
C LYS A 267 -95.90 21.12 8.41
N ALA A 268 -96.73 20.76 7.43
CA ALA A 268 -96.61 19.50 6.70
C ALA A 268 -95.27 19.39 5.95
N LEU A 269 -94.80 20.48 5.32
CA LEU A 269 -93.48 20.53 4.68
C LEU A 269 -92.34 20.38 5.67
N LYS A 270 -92.43 20.99 6.85
CA LYS A 270 -91.42 20.82 7.91
C LYS A 270 -91.42 19.38 8.43
N ASP A 271 -92.58 18.80 8.65
CA ASP A 271 -92.69 17.41 9.11
C ASP A 271 -92.16 16.44 8.04
N GLU A 272 -92.42 16.70 6.77
CA GLU A 272 -91.91 15.92 5.64
C GLU A 272 -90.39 16.09 5.46
N GLN A 273 -89.87 17.31 5.58
CA GLN A 273 -88.41 17.56 5.61
C GLN A 273 -87.75 16.85 6.78
N THR A 274 -88.38 16.85 7.95
CA THR A 274 -87.87 16.18 9.15
C THR A 274 -87.79 14.66 8.94
N ARG A 275 -88.80 14.05 8.32
CA ARG A 275 -88.74 12.63 7.94
C ARG A 275 -87.66 12.33 6.90
N LYS A 276 -87.53 13.17 5.86
CA LYS A 276 -86.50 12.98 4.83
C LYS A 276 -85.08 13.10 5.40
N LEU A 277 -84.86 14.04 6.31
CA LEU A 277 -83.60 14.16 7.04
C LEU A 277 -83.31 12.95 7.91
N ALA A 278 -84.32 12.39 8.60
CA ALA A 278 -84.15 11.18 9.39
C ALA A 278 -83.75 9.98 8.53
N ILE A 279 -84.41 9.77 7.38
CA ILE A 279 -84.08 8.69 6.43
C ILE A 279 -82.66 8.88 5.87
N LEU A 280 -82.30 10.11 5.51
CA LEU A 280 -80.96 10.38 4.97
C LEU A 280 -79.87 10.15 6.03
N ALA A 281 -80.12 10.51 7.29
CA ALA A 281 -79.22 10.22 8.39
C ALA A 281 -79.02 8.70 8.57
N GLU A 282 -80.09 7.92 8.51
CA GLU A 282 -80.06 6.47 8.61
C GLU A 282 -79.29 5.83 7.44
N GLN A 283 -79.44 6.36 6.22
CA GLN A 283 -78.67 5.94 5.04
C GLN A 283 -77.17 6.27 5.17
N TYR A 284 -76.82 7.45 5.70
CA TYR A 284 -75.42 7.79 5.95
C TYR A 284 -74.81 6.88 7.02
N GLU A 285 -75.55 6.56 8.08
CA GLU A 285 -75.10 5.66 9.15
C GLU A 285 -74.87 4.24 8.61
N GLN A 286 -75.76 3.74 7.76
CA GLN A 286 -75.58 2.47 7.06
C GLN A 286 -74.34 2.48 6.16
N SER A 287 -74.14 3.52 5.35
CA SER A 287 -73.01 3.61 4.43
C SER A 287 -71.66 3.76 5.17
N ILE A 288 -71.63 4.47 6.30
CA ILE A 288 -70.46 4.53 7.19
C ILE A 288 -70.17 3.14 7.78
N ASN A 289 -71.19 2.41 8.24
CA ASN A 289 -71.02 1.06 8.78
C ASN A 289 -70.51 0.07 7.72
N GLU A 290 -71.01 0.13 6.48
CA GLU A 290 -70.51 -0.66 5.35
C GLU A 290 -69.04 -0.33 5.02
N MET A 291 -68.69 0.97 5.00
CA MET A 291 -67.33 1.41 4.75
C MET A 291 -66.37 0.95 5.87
N MET A 292 -66.77 1.04 7.14
CA MET A 292 -66.00 0.54 8.28
C MET A 292 -65.85 -0.99 8.24
N ALA A 293 -66.90 -1.72 7.87
CA ALA A 293 -66.84 -3.17 7.68
C ALA A 293 -65.89 -3.56 6.54
N SER A 294 -65.90 -2.81 5.43
CA SER A 294 -64.99 -3.04 4.30
C SER A 294 -63.52 -2.79 4.65
N GLN A 295 -63.22 -1.78 5.47
CA GLN A 295 -61.86 -1.53 5.96
C GLN A 295 -61.39 -2.58 6.97
N ALA A 296 -62.29 -3.11 7.82
CA ALA A 296 -61.96 -4.19 8.74
C ALA A 296 -61.59 -5.51 8.02
N VAL A 297 -62.22 -5.80 6.88
CA VAL A 297 -61.89 -6.97 6.03
C VAL A 297 -60.60 -6.74 5.22
N SER A 298 -60.25 -5.49 4.92
CA SER A 298 -59.03 -5.11 4.18
C SER A 298 -57.79 -4.95 5.08
N GLY A 299 -57.98 -4.70 6.38
CA GLY A 299 -56.91 -4.48 7.37
C GLY A 299 -56.22 -5.75 7.88
N GLY A 300 -56.71 -6.94 7.51
CA GLY A 300 -56.13 -8.23 7.89
C GLY A 300 -55.16 -8.85 6.88
N GLY A 301 -54.86 -8.17 5.76
CA GLY A 301 -54.19 -8.79 4.61
C GLY A 301 -53.17 -7.91 3.89
N LEU A 302 -52.29 -7.22 4.61
CA LEU A 302 -51.08 -6.60 4.03
C LEU A 302 -49.85 -6.93 4.89
N ILE A 303 -49.64 -8.23 5.11
CA ILE A 303 -48.35 -8.79 5.47
C ILE A 303 -47.94 -9.70 4.31
N LEU A 304 -46.81 -9.37 3.68
CA LEU A 304 -46.05 -10.16 2.69
C LEU A 304 -46.59 -10.20 1.24
N ARG A 305 -46.01 -9.36 0.38
CA ARG A 305 -45.52 -9.73 -0.97
C ARG A 305 -44.78 -8.54 -1.58
N GLY A 306 -43.44 -8.56 -1.51
CA GLY A 306 -42.58 -8.64 -2.71
C GLY A 306 -42.23 -7.24 -3.21
N GLY A 307 -41.01 -6.89 -3.57
CA GLY A 307 -39.84 -7.67 -3.91
C GLY A 307 -38.93 -6.69 -4.64
N VAL A 308 -37.65 -6.80 -4.34
CA VAL A 308 -36.53 -6.16 -5.03
C VAL A 308 -36.76 -6.20 -6.55
N ILE A 309 -36.76 -5.04 -7.18
CA ILE A 309 -36.47 -4.92 -8.61
C ILE A 309 -35.05 -4.35 -8.67
N ILE A 310 -34.18 -5.16 -9.29
CA ILE A 310 -32.81 -4.84 -9.69
C ILE A 310 -32.82 -3.65 -10.65
#